data_AF-T1BL29-F1
#
_entry.id   AF-T1BL29-F1
#
_cell.length_a   1.000
_cell.length_b   1.000
_cell.length_c   1.000
_cell.angle_alpha   90.00
_cell.angle_beta   90.00
_cell.angle_gamma   90.00
#
_symmetry.space_group_name_H-M   'P 1'
#
loop_
_entity.id
_entity.type
_entity.pdbx_description
1 polymer ?
#
loop_
_entity_poly.entity_id
_entity_poly.type
_entity_poly.pdbx_seq_one_letter_code
_entity_poly.pdbx_strand_id
1 'polypeptide(L)' 'MGLVECVPNFSEGQNDEVISQITNAMGSVKGIKILDIEKDPNHNRCVISFVGSEDVVVEAAFKGIKKSI' A
#
# COMPACT_ATOMS: atom_id res chain seq x y z
N MET A 1 -14.81 -3.31 17.52
CA MET A 1 -13.60 -2.75 16.88
C MET A 1 -13.71 -3.08 15.41
N GLY A 2 -13.75 -2.07 14.54
CA GLY A 2 -13.99 -2.25 13.10
C GLY A 2 -12.73 -2.71 12.37
N LEU A 3 -12.91 -3.47 11.30
CA LEU A 3 -11.87 -3.77 10.32
C LEU A 3 -12.07 -2.80 9.15
N VAL A 4 -11.00 -2.12 8.72
CA VAL A 4 -11.02 -1.16 7.61
C VAL A 4 -10.13 -1.67 6.50
N GLU A 5 -10.60 -1.52 5.27
CA GLU A 5 -9.80 -1.71 4.05
C GLU A 5 -9.38 -0.36 3.49
N CYS A 6 -8.11 -0.25 3.10
CA CYS A 6 -7.58 0.90 2.39
C CYS A 6 -6.99 0.44 1.06
N VAL A 7 -7.32 1.17 0.00
CA VAL A 7 -6.99 0.81 -1.39
C VAL A 7 -6.29 1.99 -2.08
N PRO A 8 -5.08 2.41 -1.62
CA PRO A 8 -4.36 3.49 -2.27
C PRO A 8 -3.93 3.13 -3.69
N ASN A 9 -3.89 4.17 -4.52
CA ASN A 9 -3.44 4.11 -5.89
C ASN A 9 -2.14 4.92 -6.03
N PHE A 10 -1.11 4.30 -6.61
CA PHE A 10 0.17 4.93 -6.91
C PHE A 10 0.37 5.01 -8.42
N SER A 11 0.87 6.15 -8.90
CA SER A 11 1.27 6.34 -10.31
C SER A 11 2.65 5.73 -10.60
N GLU A 12 2.80 4.45 -10.25
CA GLU A 12 3.97 3.63 -10.50
C GLU A 12 3.50 2.21 -10.83
N GLY A 13 3.70 1.75 -12.06
CA GLY A 13 3.26 0.43 -12.51
C GLY A 13 4.37 -0.42 -13.13
N GLN A 14 5.61 0.06 -13.14
CA GLN A 14 6.73 -0.55 -13.87
C GLN A 14 7.92 -0.88 -12.98
N ASN A 15 8.27 0.02 -12.05
CA ASN A 15 9.43 -0.14 -11.19
C ASN A 15 9.11 -1.01 -9.97
N ASP A 16 9.43 -2.30 -10.08
CA ASP A 16 9.22 -3.28 -9.02
C ASP A 16 9.97 -2.94 -7.72
N GLU A 17 11.09 -2.24 -7.78
CA GLU A 17 11.83 -1.83 -6.59
C GLU A 17 11.04 -0.77 -5.81
N VAL A 18 10.50 0.25 -6.49
CA VAL A 18 9.69 1.29 -5.86
C VAL A 18 8.42 0.69 -5.25
N ILE A 19 7.72 -0.18 -6.01
CA ILE A 19 6.51 -0.86 -5.53
C ILE A 19 6.82 -1.73 -4.30
N SER A 20 7.96 -2.44 -4.32
CA SER A 20 8.42 -3.23 -3.17
C SER A 20 8.72 -2.36 -1.96
N GLN A 21 9.35 -1.19 -2.13
CA GLN A 21 9.64 -0.28 -1.03
C GLN A 21 8.36 0.28 -0.39
N ILE A 22 7.35 0.63 -1.20
CA ILE A 22 6.04 1.11 -0.74
C ILE A 22 5.32 0.00 0.06
N THR A 23 5.18 -1.18 -0.54
CA THR A 23 4.46 -2.32 0.07
C THR A 23 5.14 -2.83 1.33
N ASN A 24 6.48 -2.88 1.36
CA ASN A 24 7.25 -3.22 2.56
C ASN A 24 7.04 -2.20 3.68
N ALA A 25 6.97 -0.89 3.36
CA ALA A 25 6.72 0.14 4.35
C ALA A 25 5.31 0.03 4.95
N MET A 26 4.30 -0.25 4.13
CA MET A 26 2.93 -0.53 4.60
C MET A 26 2.89 -1.78 5.50
N GLY A 27 3.44 -2.89 5.01
CA GLY A 27 3.46 -4.19 5.70
C GLY A 27 4.31 -4.20 6.98
N SER A 28 5.20 -3.22 7.18
CA SER A 28 5.97 -3.05 8.42
C SER A 28 5.12 -2.61 9.61
N VAL A 29 3.91 -2.08 9.38
CA VAL A 29 3.02 -1.67 10.47
C VAL A 29 2.34 -2.90 11.07
N LYS A 30 2.55 -3.11 12.37
CA LYS A 30 1.95 -4.23 13.10
C LYS A 30 0.43 -4.16 13.02
N GLY A 31 -0.20 -5.26 12.59
CA GLY A 31 -1.66 -5.35 12.45
C GLY A 31 -2.18 -5.06 11.04
N ILE A 32 -1.29 -4.73 10.10
CA ILE A 32 -1.63 -4.69 8.68
C ILE A 32 -1.54 -6.07 8.05
N LYS A 33 -2.49 -6.34 7.16
CA LYS A 33 -2.41 -7.43 6.19
C LYS A 33 -2.58 -6.87 4.79
N ILE A 34 -1.54 -6.99 3.97
CA ILE A 34 -1.66 -6.76 2.52
C ILE A 34 -2.51 -7.90 1.95
N LEU A 35 -3.55 -7.53 1.20
CA LEU A 35 -4.47 -8.45 0.54
C LEU A 35 -4.11 -8.65 -0.93
N ASP A 36 -3.79 -7.56 -1.62
CA ASP A 36 -3.46 -7.59 -3.04
C ASP A 36 -2.54 -6.44 -3.45
N ILE A 37 -1.77 -6.67 -4.52
CA ILE A 37 -0.91 -5.69 -5.19
C ILE A 37 -1.14 -5.86 -6.69
N GLU A 38 -2.05 -5.05 -7.25
CA GLU A 38 -2.36 -5.05 -8.67
C GLU A 38 -1.48 -4.02 -9.39
N LYS A 39 -0.70 -4.48 -10.37
CA LYS A 39 0.14 -3.62 -11.23
C LYS A 39 -0.44 -3.56 -12.64
N ASP A 40 -0.51 -2.35 -13.18
CA ASP A 40 -0.86 -2.09 -14.57
C ASP A 40 0.25 -1.25 -15.22
N PRO A 41 1.22 -1.90 -15.89
CA PRO A 41 2.33 -1.22 -16.57
C PRO A 41 1.87 -0.31 -17.72
N ASN A 42 0.76 -0.64 -18.39
CA ASN A 42 0.27 0.13 -19.53
C ASN A 42 -0.25 1.51 -19.11
N HIS A 43 -0.81 1.61 -17.90
CA HIS A 43 -1.30 2.87 -17.33
C HIS A 43 -0.37 3.47 -16.27
N ASN A 44 0.81 2.89 -16.05
CA ASN A 44 1.75 3.24 -14.99
C ASN A 44 1.06 3.37 -13.62
N ARG A 45 0.30 2.34 -13.25
CA ARG A 45 -0.59 2.35 -12.08
C ARG A 45 -0.34 1.13 -11.21
N CYS A 46 -0.33 1.32 -9.90
CA CYS A 46 -0.37 0.23 -8.93
C CYS A 46 -1.47 0.50 -7.89
N VAL A 47 -2.32 -0.49 -7.67
CA VAL A 47 -3.35 -0.49 -6.63
C VAL A 47 -2.92 -1.50 -5.57
N ILE A 48 -2.87 -1.06 -4.32
CA ILE A 48 -2.50 -1.90 -3.20
C ILE A 48 -3.69 -1.97 -2.26
N SER A 49 -4.17 -3.16 -1.93
CA SER A 49 -5.27 -3.37 -0.98
C SER A 49 -4.74 -3.93 0.32
N PHE A 50 -5.11 -3.36 1.46
CA PHE A 50 -4.73 -3.87 2.77
C PHE A 50 -5.77 -3.56 3.85
N VAL A 51 -5.76 -4.37 4.91
CA VAL A 51 -6.70 -4.26 6.02
C VAL A 51 -6.02 -4.16 7.39
N GLY A 52 -6.70 -3.50 8.33
CA GLY A 52 -6.29 -3.35 9.73
C GLY A 52 -7.34 -2.59 10.55
N SER A 53 -7.04 -2.25 11.79
CA SER A 53 -7.85 -1.29 12.56
C SER A 53 -7.64 0.14 12.03
N GLU A 54 -8.60 1.04 12.28
CA GLU A 54 -8.59 2.44 11.78
C GLU A 54 -7.22 3.13 11.90
N ASP A 55 -6.67 3.25 13.11
CA ASP A 55 -5.39 3.95 13.35
C ASP A 55 -4.20 3.28 12.63
N VAL A 56 -4.22 1.94 12.56
CA VAL A 56 -3.17 1.12 11.96
C VAL A 56 -3.17 1.28 10.44
N VAL A 57 -4.36 1.34 9.83
CA VAL A 57 -4.54 1.57 8.39
C VAL A 57 -4.03 2.96 7.99
N VAL A 58 -4.33 3.98 8.80
CA VAL A 58 -3.84 5.35 8.56
C VAL A 58 -2.31 5.41 8.61
N GLU A 59 -1.68 4.80 9.62
CA GLU A 59 -0.22 4.74 9.73
C GLU A 59 0.41 4.05 8.50
N ALA A 60 -0.17 2.93 8.08
CA ALA A 60 0.33 2.16 6.93
C ALA A 60 0.22 2.94 5.62
N ALA A 61 -0.94 3.57 5.37
CA ALA A 61 -1.13 4.44 4.22
C ALA A 61 -0.09 5.56 4.18
N PHE A 62 0.13 6.24 5.33
CA PHE A 62 1.12 7.31 5.42
C PHE A 62 2.56 6.83 5.16
N LYS A 63 2.96 5.67 5.69
CA LYS A 63 4.27 5.07 5.42
C LYS A 63 4.45 4.73 3.94
N GLY A 64 3.41 4.22 3.29
CA GLY A 64 3.40 3.97 1.85
C GLY A 64 3.62 5.26 1.04
N ILE A 65 2.86 6.32 1.34
CA ILE A 65 3.01 7.64 0.70
C ILE A 65 4.42 8.20 0.89
N LYS A 66 4.98 8.10 2.10
CA LYS A 66 6.34 8.60 2.39
C LYS A 66 7.43 7.90 1.56
N LYS A 67 7.17 6.68 1.08
CA LYS A 67 8.08 5.91 0.21
C LYS A 67 7.83 6.09 -1.28
N SER A 68 6.73 6.73 -1.66
CA SER A 68 6.40 6.99 -3.07
C SER A 68 6.92 8.35 -3.58
N ILE A 69 7.93 8.92 -2.92
CA ILE A 69 8.55 10.21 -3.24
C ILE A 69 9.95 9.96 -3.80
#